data_AF-A0A9C9L0X3-F1
#
_entry.id   AF-A0A9C9L0X3-F1
#
_cell.length_a   1.000
_cell.length_b   1.000
_cell.length_c   1.000
_cell.angle_alpha   90.00
_cell.angle_beta   90.00
_cell.angle_gamma   90.00
#
_symmetry.space_group_name_H-M   'P 1'
#
loop_
_entity.id
_entity.type
_entity.pdbx_description
1 polymer ?
#
loop_
_entity_poly.entity_id
_entity_poly.type
_entity_poly.pdbx_seq_one_letter_code
_entity_poly.pdbx_strand_id
1 'polypeptide(L)'
;MSEKITAITFGANEPTAEDARTKALQLISAFKRDKSVSDESAHYSGVTKIKVAKDLEDAISNSSKNTSIKQGNSSLCGPAAFFFPILAKRPDIYTQVVLSLYKQGEAKLEKLKLKSSTVARKISTPSIKRIDWMIMSSIKPGYDNPEHQASGITWPRNLVKWLEDTGHQVVDKTPPSSTGLDSLLEAQRAYAGGYTVFLLVHSDLFKASGKSNPSLFPPNHWAVLNSTIKIKKYDPVSKKHKAPAVLSSVLVRDILEEWGDYEEALEEFNDIDGERFEPPVKINNQILLDVFTWGKRHMPVFNELSTSRKPEIRNFLRGYYGYIKARR
;
A
#
# COMPACT_ATOMS: atom_id res chain seq x y z
N MET A 1 5.42 -6.04 -38.10
CA MET A 1 6.00 -4.91 -37.35
C MET A 1 5.25 -4.81 -36.03
N SER A 2 5.91 -4.94 -34.88
CA SER A 2 5.23 -4.63 -33.61
C SER A 2 5.10 -3.10 -33.53
N GLU A 3 3.88 -2.59 -33.31
CA GLU A 3 3.72 -1.19 -32.93
C GLU A 3 4.60 -0.94 -31.69
N LYS A 4 5.38 0.15 -31.71
CA LYS A 4 6.13 0.57 -30.53
C LYS A 4 5.11 1.05 -29.49
N ILE A 5 5.05 0.39 -28.34
CA ILE A 5 4.26 0.87 -27.20
C ILE A 5 4.76 2.27 -26.81
N THR A 6 3.89 3.26 -26.91
CA THR A 6 4.17 4.61 -26.42
C THR A 6 4.22 4.61 -24.89
N ALA A 7 5.26 5.22 -24.32
CA ALA A 7 5.38 5.36 -22.87
C ALA A 7 4.31 6.32 -22.33
N ILE A 8 3.54 5.87 -21.34
CA ILE A 8 2.66 6.69 -20.53
C ILE A 8 3.55 7.43 -19.55
N THR A 9 3.46 8.75 -19.51
CA THR A 9 4.27 9.60 -18.62
C THR A 9 3.36 10.38 -17.69
N PHE A 10 3.81 10.67 -16.47
CA PHE A 10 3.01 11.53 -15.59
C PHE A 10 3.07 13.01 -16.00
N GLY A 11 3.97 13.38 -16.92
CA GLY A 11 4.18 14.76 -17.35
C GLY A 11 5.07 15.56 -16.39
N ALA A 12 5.41 16.79 -16.80
CA ALA A 12 6.24 17.71 -16.00
C ALA A 12 5.44 18.44 -14.91
N ASN A 13 4.16 18.72 -15.17
CA ASN A 13 3.26 19.41 -14.25
C ASN A 13 2.27 18.43 -13.64
N GLU A 14 2.10 18.47 -12.31
CA GLU A 14 1.05 17.69 -11.65
C GLU A 14 -0.30 18.38 -11.83
N PRO A 15 -1.29 17.74 -12.49
CA PRO A 15 -2.63 18.28 -12.58
C PRO A 15 -3.30 18.29 -11.21
N THR A 16 -4.34 19.10 -11.03
CA THR A 16 -5.20 18.98 -9.85
C THR A 16 -5.86 17.60 -9.82
N ALA A 17 -6.26 17.14 -8.63
CA ALA A 17 -6.98 15.87 -8.50
C ALA A 17 -8.28 15.84 -9.32
N GLU A 18 -8.94 16.99 -9.49
CA GLU A 18 -10.15 17.13 -10.29
C GLU A 18 -9.87 17.03 -11.79
N ASP A 19 -8.83 17.70 -12.29
CA ASP A 19 -8.41 17.63 -13.69
C ASP A 19 -8.00 16.21 -14.08
N ALA A 20 -7.24 15.54 -13.20
CA ALA A 20 -6.84 14.14 -13.40
C ALA A 20 -8.07 13.22 -13.49
N ARG A 21 -9.09 13.43 -12.64
CA ARG A 21 -10.34 12.66 -12.69
C ARG A 21 -11.12 12.93 -13.97
N THR A 22 -11.27 14.19 -14.33
CA THR A 22 -11.98 14.60 -15.56
C THR A 22 -11.33 13.97 -16.79
N LYS A 23 -10.00 14.03 -16.89
CA LYS A 23 -9.25 13.39 -17.98
C LYS A 23 -9.42 11.87 -17.99
N ALA A 24 -9.44 11.22 -16.83
CA ALA A 24 -9.70 9.78 -16.72
C ALA A 24 -11.09 9.41 -17.27
N LEU A 25 -12.14 10.16 -16.90
CA LEU A 25 -13.50 9.94 -17.39
C LEU A 25 -13.64 10.20 -18.90
N GLN A 26 -12.92 11.19 -19.43
CA GLN A 26 -12.85 11.44 -20.88
C GLN A 26 -12.20 10.28 -21.62
N LEU A 27 -11.09 9.73 -21.10
CA LEU A 27 -10.42 8.56 -21.66
C LEU A 27 -11.34 7.33 -21.70
N ILE A 28 -12.09 7.09 -20.63
CA ILE A 28 -13.05 5.98 -20.58
C ILE A 28 -14.18 6.18 -21.57
N SER A 29 -14.71 7.41 -21.67
CA SER A 29 -15.76 7.76 -22.62
C SER A 29 -15.30 7.58 -24.06
N ALA A 30 -14.08 7.99 -24.38
CA ALA A 30 -13.46 7.77 -25.68
C ALA A 30 -13.29 6.27 -25.96
N PHE A 31 -12.75 5.52 -24.98
CA PHE A 31 -12.59 4.07 -25.07
C PHE A 31 -13.91 3.36 -25.39
N LYS A 32 -15.01 3.69 -24.70
CA LYS A 32 -16.34 3.10 -24.96
C LYS A 32 -16.79 3.29 -26.41
N ARG A 33 -16.56 4.47 -26.99
CA ARG A 33 -16.98 4.83 -28.37
C ARG A 33 -16.03 4.36 -29.46
N ASP A 34 -14.81 3.97 -29.11
CA ASP A 34 -13.75 3.59 -30.05
C ASP A 34 -14.09 2.27 -30.77
N LYS A 35 -14.59 2.35 -32.00
CA LYS A 35 -15.02 1.17 -32.78
C LYS A 35 -13.86 0.30 -33.26
N SER A 36 -12.61 0.79 -33.24
CA SER A 36 -11.46 -0.02 -33.64
C SER A 36 -11.00 -0.97 -32.53
N VAL A 37 -11.53 -0.81 -31.31
CA VAL A 37 -11.23 -1.69 -30.17
C VAL A 37 -12.34 -2.73 -30.06
N SER A 38 -11.94 -4.01 -30.20
CA SER A 38 -12.80 -5.18 -29.99
C SER A 38 -13.51 -5.13 -28.63
N ASP A 39 -14.74 -5.65 -28.59
CA ASP A 39 -15.53 -5.74 -27.36
C ASP A 39 -14.95 -6.76 -26.37
N GLU A 40 -14.26 -7.79 -26.86
CA GLU A 40 -13.50 -8.74 -26.04
C GLU A 40 -11.99 -8.47 -26.17
N SER A 41 -11.28 -8.53 -25.04
CA SER A 41 -9.83 -8.40 -25.06
C SER A 41 -9.21 -9.64 -25.69
N ALA A 42 -8.40 -9.46 -26.73
CA ALA A 42 -7.54 -10.52 -27.27
C ALA A 42 -6.46 -10.99 -26.27
N HIS A 43 -6.25 -10.23 -25.20
CA HIS A 43 -5.17 -10.44 -24.25
C HIS A 43 -5.64 -11.01 -22.92
N TYR A 44 -6.86 -10.73 -22.48
CA TYR A 44 -7.39 -11.20 -21.19
C TYR A 44 -8.72 -11.95 -21.37
N SER A 45 -8.73 -13.24 -20.99
CA SER A 45 -9.88 -14.11 -21.18
C SER A 45 -11.11 -13.64 -20.39
N GLY A 46 -12.27 -13.56 -21.06
CA GLY A 46 -13.54 -13.15 -20.44
C GLY A 46 -13.63 -11.68 -20.02
N VAL A 47 -12.64 -10.85 -20.38
CA VAL A 47 -12.61 -9.42 -20.09
C VAL A 47 -13.17 -8.65 -21.28
N THR A 48 -14.31 -7.98 -21.05
CA THR A 48 -14.98 -7.18 -22.08
C THR A 48 -14.79 -5.68 -21.85
N LYS A 49 -14.90 -4.92 -22.94
CA LYS A 49 -14.77 -3.46 -22.99
C LYS A 49 -15.73 -2.76 -22.04
N ILE A 50 -17.00 -3.17 -22.05
CA ILE A 50 -18.05 -2.65 -21.16
C ILE A 50 -17.70 -2.89 -19.69
N LYS A 51 -17.23 -4.10 -19.36
CA LYS A 51 -16.84 -4.47 -18.00
C LYS A 51 -15.63 -3.67 -17.50
N VAL A 52 -14.64 -3.43 -18.36
CA VAL A 52 -13.46 -2.62 -18.03
C VAL A 52 -13.81 -1.15 -17.84
N ALA A 53 -14.60 -0.58 -18.75
CA ALA A 53 -15.07 0.79 -18.63
C ALA A 53 -15.84 1.02 -17.33
N LYS A 54 -16.77 0.10 -17.01
CA LYS A 54 -17.52 0.15 -15.76
C LYS A 54 -16.62 0.09 -14.52
N ASP A 55 -15.68 -0.85 -14.48
CA ASP A 55 -14.79 -0.98 -13.33
C ASP A 55 -13.92 0.27 -13.12
N LEU A 56 -13.48 0.91 -14.21
CA LEU A 56 -12.72 2.16 -14.16
C LEU A 56 -13.60 3.33 -13.69
N GLU A 57 -14.82 3.47 -14.20
CA GLU A 57 -15.80 4.46 -13.74
C GLU A 57 -16.08 4.29 -12.24
N ASP A 58 -16.29 3.05 -11.80
CA ASP A 58 -16.51 2.71 -10.38
C ASP A 58 -15.27 3.04 -9.53
N ALA A 59 -14.05 2.83 -10.04
CA ALA A 59 -12.80 3.14 -9.33
C ALA A 59 -12.58 4.66 -9.19
N ILE A 60 -12.87 5.44 -10.23
CA ILE A 60 -12.64 6.89 -10.26
C ILE A 60 -13.72 7.63 -9.47
N SER A 61 -14.98 7.25 -9.62
CA SER A 61 -16.11 7.93 -8.97
C SER A 61 -16.08 7.77 -7.44
N ASN A 62 -15.47 6.68 -6.94
CA ASN A 62 -15.31 6.42 -5.51
C ASN A 62 -13.99 6.97 -4.90
N SER A 63 -13.17 7.67 -5.69
CA SER A 63 -11.81 8.08 -5.27
C SER A 63 -11.78 9.12 -4.13
N SER A 64 -12.90 9.76 -3.79
CA SER A 64 -13.00 10.62 -2.59
C SER A 64 -13.37 9.86 -1.30
N LYS A 65 -13.80 8.58 -1.37
CA LYS A 65 -14.27 7.83 -0.18
C LYS A 65 -13.75 6.40 -0.04
N ASN A 66 -13.14 5.79 -1.05
CA ASN A 66 -12.43 4.50 -0.93
C ASN A 66 -11.85 4.07 -2.28
N THR A 67 -10.62 4.51 -2.56
CA THR A 67 -9.84 3.99 -3.69
C THR A 67 -9.50 2.52 -3.44
N SER A 68 -10.34 1.61 -3.96
CA SER A 68 -10.32 0.18 -3.61
C SER A 68 -9.70 -0.67 -4.72
N ILE A 69 -8.36 -0.63 -4.80
CA ILE A 69 -7.63 -1.73 -5.45
C ILE A 69 -7.78 -2.96 -4.56
N LYS A 70 -8.40 -4.01 -5.09
CA LYS A 70 -8.75 -5.22 -4.33
C LYS A 70 -7.92 -6.40 -4.79
N GLN A 71 -6.96 -6.78 -3.96
CA GLN A 71 -6.12 -7.95 -4.20
C GLN A 71 -6.73 -9.29 -3.74
N GLY A 72 -7.92 -9.30 -3.15
CA GLY A 72 -8.56 -10.53 -2.65
C GLY A 72 -7.68 -11.27 -1.63
N ASN A 73 -7.64 -12.60 -1.71
CA ASN A 73 -6.77 -13.46 -0.89
C ASN A 73 -5.42 -13.76 -1.59
N SER A 74 -5.05 -13.01 -2.63
CA SER A 74 -3.77 -13.25 -3.34
C SER A 74 -2.56 -12.83 -2.49
N SER A 75 -1.36 -12.85 -3.04
CA SER A 75 -0.18 -12.26 -2.36
C SER A 75 0.34 -10.98 -3.02
N LEU A 76 -0.54 -10.22 -3.67
CA LEU A 76 -0.21 -9.05 -4.49
C LEU A 76 -0.19 -7.70 -3.73
N CYS A 77 0.24 -7.68 -2.46
CA CYS A 77 0.13 -6.45 -1.64
C CYS A 77 1.07 -5.36 -2.08
N GLY A 78 2.27 -5.72 -2.56
CA GLY A 78 3.20 -4.78 -3.17
C GLY A 78 2.61 -4.12 -4.42
N PRO A 79 2.13 -4.87 -5.43
CA PRO A 79 1.43 -4.31 -6.58
C PRO A 79 0.25 -3.41 -6.20
N ALA A 80 -0.61 -3.85 -5.27
CA ALA A 80 -1.73 -3.04 -4.80
C ALA A 80 -1.26 -1.73 -4.16
N ALA A 81 -0.26 -1.81 -3.28
CA ALA A 81 0.33 -0.66 -2.61
C ALA A 81 0.95 0.31 -3.62
N PHE A 82 1.65 -0.19 -4.65
CA PHE A 82 2.25 0.63 -5.71
C PHE A 82 1.20 1.41 -6.53
N PHE A 83 0.12 0.74 -6.95
CA PHE A 83 -0.89 1.38 -7.80
C PHE A 83 -1.91 2.23 -7.02
N PHE A 84 -2.10 1.99 -5.73
CA PHE A 84 -3.02 2.77 -4.89
C PHE A 84 -2.79 4.29 -4.95
N PRO A 85 -1.57 4.82 -4.70
CA PRO A 85 -1.33 6.25 -4.78
C PRO A 85 -1.48 6.79 -6.21
N ILE A 86 -1.20 5.98 -7.23
CA ILE A 86 -1.41 6.36 -8.64
C ILE A 86 -2.90 6.52 -8.92
N LEU A 87 -3.75 5.56 -8.53
CA LEU A 87 -5.20 5.69 -8.70
C LEU A 87 -5.78 6.85 -7.88
N ALA A 88 -5.27 7.08 -6.67
CA ALA A 88 -5.75 8.14 -5.79
C ALA A 88 -5.38 9.55 -6.30
N LYS A 89 -4.14 9.76 -6.77
CA LYS A 89 -3.62 11.08 -7.16
C LYS A 89 -3.68 11.34 -8.66
N ARG A 90 -3.49 10.30 -9.48
CA ARG A 90 -3.38 10.36 -10.95
C ARG A 90 -4.25 9.30 -11.63
N PRO A 91 -5.57 9.34 -11.42
CA PRO A 91 -6.51 8.39 -12.04
C PRO A 91 -6.45 8.41 -13.57
N ASP A 92 -6.01 9.51 -14.21
CA ASP A 92 -5.76 9.60 -15.65
C ASP A 92 -4.64 8.66 -16.10
N ILE A 93 -3.55 8.58 -15.32
CA ILE A 93 -2.41 7.70 -15.59
C ILE A 93 -2.79 6.25 -15.33
N TYR A 94 -3.46 5.97 -14.20
CA TYR A 94 -3.98 4.64 -13.90
C TYR A 94 -4.89 4.13 -15.03
N THR A 95 -5.80 4.98 -15.51
CA THR A 95 -6.71 4.65 -16.61
C THR A 95 -5.97 4.32 -17.90
N GLN A 96 -4.99 5.15 -18.29
CA GLN A 96 -4.18 4.87 -19.48
C GLN A 96 -3.46 3.53 -19.40
N VAL A 97 -2.90 3.18 -18.23
CA VAL A 97 -2.24 1.90 -18.02
C VAL A 97 -3.22 0.73 -18.20
N VAL A 98 -4.39 0.78 -17.56
CA VAL A 98 -5.42 -0.28 -17.69
C VAL A 98 -5.89 -0.42 -19.13
N LEU A 99 -6.15 0.70 -19.82
CA LEU A 99 -6.58 0.68 -21.21
C LEU A 99 -5.48 0.15 -22.15
N SER A 100 -4.21 0.48 -21.92
CA SER A 100 -3.09 -0.08 -22.67
C SER A 100 -3.00 -1.59 -22.48
N LEU A 101 -3.09 -2.08 -21.25
CA LEU A 101 -3.13 -3.52 -20.96
C LEU A 101 -4.32 -4.19 -21.67
N TYR A 102 -5.52 -3.59 -21.64
CA TYR A 102 -6.68 -4.14 -22.33
C TYR A 102 -6.46 -4.27 -23.84
N LYS A 103 -5.97 -3.19 -24.48
CA LYS A 103 -5.84 -3.07 -25.94
C LYS A 103 -4.65 -3.84 -26.50
N GLN A 104 -3.53 -3.89 -25.76
CA GLN A 104 -2.23 -4.36 -26.27
C GLN A 104 -1.66 -5.54 -25.46
N GLY A 105 -2.22 -5.84 -24.28
CA GLY A 105 -1.68 -6.85 -23.37
C GLY A 105 -0.44 -6.41 -22.60
N GLU A 106 0.03 -5.18 -22.84
CA GLU A 106 1.19 -4.58 -22.23
C GLU A 106 1.03 -3.06 -22.09
N ALA A 107 1.79 -2.49 -21.16
CA ALA A 107 1.87 -1.05 -20.95
C ALA A 107 3.30 -0.68 -20.58
N LYS A 108 3.67 0.58 -20.83
CA LYS A 108 4.93 1.15 -20.38
C LYS A 108 4.62 2.43 -19.61
N LEU A 109 4.85 2.42 -18.30
CA LEU A 109 4.70 3.58 -17.43
C LEU A 109 6.10 4.14 -17.16
N GLU A 110 6.43 5.28 -17.76
CA GLU A 110 7.79 5.82 -17.79
C GLU A 110 8.80 4.77 -18.30
N LYS A 111 9.70 4.26 -17.44
CA LYS A 111 10.64 3.17 -17.78
C LYS A 111 10.09 1.79 -17.39
N LEU A 112 9.09 1.74 -16.51
CA LEU A 112 8.50 0.50 -16.00
C LEU A 112 7.67 -0.19 -17.08
N LYS A 113 8.07 -1.41 -17.45
CA LYS A 113 7.30 -2.27 -18.35
C LYS A 113 6.32 -3.11 -17.55
N LEU A 114 5.07 -3.12 -18.00
CA LEU A 114 3.98 -3.88 -17.40
C LEU A 114 3.49 -4.89 -18.45
N LYS A 115 3.62 -6.17 -18.14
CA LYS A 115 3.19 -7.26 -19.03
C LYS A 115 2.88 -8.48 -18.19
N SER A 116 1.59 -8.80 -18.10
CA SER A 116 1.14 -10.02 -17.42
C SER A 116 1.62 -11.25 -18.18
N SER A 117 1.77 -12.39 -17.51
CA SER A 117 2.12 -13.65 -18.18
C SER A 117 0.94 -14.20 -18.98
N THR A 118 1.21 -15.13 -19.90
CA THR A 118 0.13 -15.78 -20.68
C THR A 118 -0.82 -16.58 -19.78
N VAL A 119 -0.32 -17.12 -18.67
CA VAL A 119 -1.15 -17.87 -17.71
C VAL A 119 -2.04 -16.90 -16.93
N ALA A 120 -1.48 -15.85 -16.34
CA ALA A 120 -2.25 -14.88 -15.56
C ALA A 120 -3.35 -14.20 -16.39
N ARG A 121 -3.09 -13.96 -17.67
CA ARG A 121 -4.07 -13.44 -18.64
C ARG A 121 -5.27 -14.35 -18.89
N LYS A 122 -5.16 -15.66 -18.62
CA LYS A 122 -6.22 -16.65 -18.82
C LYS A 122 -6.97 -17.02 -17.53
N ILE A 123 -6.48 -16.59 -16.38
CA ILE A 123 -7.09 -16.92 -15.08
C ILE A 123 -8.32 -16.06 -14.82
N SER A 124 -9.41 -16.71 -14.43
CA SER A 124 -10.55 -16.05 -13.80
C SER A 124 -10.30 -15.95 -12.31
N THR A 125 -10.32 -14.74 -11.77
CA THR A 125 -10.19 -14.47 -10.33
C THR A 125 -11.46 -13.85 -9.77
N PRO A 126 -12.53 -14.62 -9.48
CA PRO A 126 -13.84 -14.05 -9.09
C PRO A 126 -13.79 -13.14 -7.85
N SER A 127 -12.81 -13.36 -6.97
CA SER A 127 -12.59 -12.60 -5.72
C SER A 127 -11.81 -11.28 -5.91
N ILE A 128 -11.27 -11.02 -7.11
CA ILE A 128 -10.45 -9.86 -7.46
C ILE A 128 -11.13 -9.15 -8.65
N LYS A 129 -11.30 -7.82 -8.59
CA LYS A 129 -11.86 -7.10 -9.75
C LYS A 129 -10.92 -7.28 -10.94
N ARG A 130 -11.47 -7.41 -12.14
CA ARG A 130 -10.68 -7.70 -13.34
C ARG A 130 -9.60 -6.63 -13.60
N ILE A 131 -9.93 -5.35 -13.46
CA ILE A 131 -8.93 -4.27 -13.68
C ILE A 131 -7.80 -4.33 -12.64
N ASP A 132 -8.11 -4.74 -11.41
CA ASP A 132 -7.11 -4.90 -10.35
C ASP A 132 -6.20 -6.09 -10.69
N TRP A 133 -6.79 -7.23 -11.10
CA TRP A 133 -6.02 -8.39 -11.57
C TRP A 133 -5.12 -8.03 -12.76
N MET A 134 -5.65 -7.33 -13.76
CA MET A 134 -4.89 -6.90 -14.93
C MET A 134 -3.66 -6.09 -14.53
N ILE A 135 -3.82 -5.09 -13.68
CA ILE A 135 -2.70 -4.20 -13.33
C ILE A 135 -1.71 -4.87 -12.38
N MET A 136 -2.20 -5.59 -11.36
CA MET A 136 -1.34 -6.21 -10.34
C MET A 136 -0.56 -7.42 -10.88
N SER A 137 -1.15 -8.23 -11.76
CA SER A 137 -0.42 -9.33 -12.41
C SER A 137 0.60 -8.81 -13.43
N SER A 138 0.38 -7.62 -14.01
CA SER A 138 1.25 -7.10 -15.07
C SER A 138 2.56 -6.50 -14.56
N ILE A 139 2.60 -5.96 -13.34
CA ILE A 139 3.84 -5.46 -12.74
C ILE A 139 4.74 -6.58 -12.21
N LYS A 140 4.19 -7.78 -12.01
CA LYS A 140 4.91 -8.96 -11.53
C LYS A 140 4.97 -10.04 -12.62
N PRO A 141 5.83 -9.85 -13.64
CA PRO A 141 5.94 -10.82 -14.74
C PRO A 141 6.28 -12.20 -14.19
N GLY A 142 5.52 -13.22 -14.61
CA GLY A 142 5.65 -14.61 -14.14
C GLY A 142 4.84 -14.96 -12.88
N TYR A 143 4.02 -14.04 -12.35
CA TYR A 143 3.05 -14.38 -11.31
C TYR A 143 1.81 -15.03 -11.91
N ASP A 144 1.81 -16.37 -11.93
CA ASP A 144 0.88 -17.16 -12.72
C ASP A 144 -0.20 -17.85 -11.89
N ASN A 145 -0.15 -17.75 -10.56
CA ASN A 145 -1.17 -18.34 -9.69
C ASN A 145 -1.52 -17.41 -8.51
N PRO A 146 -2.77 -16.90 -8.43
CA PRO A 146 -3.22 -16.07 -7.31
C PRO A 146 -3.24 -16.78 -5.95
N GLU A 147 -3.21 -18.12 -5.93
CA GLU A 147 -3.22 -18.92 -4.69
C GLU A 147 -1.82 -19.17 -4.11
N HIS A 148 -0.75 -18.86 -4.86
CA HIS A 148 0.62 -19.04 -4.37
C HIS A 148 1.03 -17.90 -3.43
N GLN A 149 0.92 -18.15 -2.12
CA GLN A 149 1.10 -17.13 -1.08
C GLN A 149 2.56 -16.68 -0.90
N ALA A 150 3.51 -17.63 -0.88
CA ALA A 150 4.93 -17.33 -0.64
C ALA A 150 5.58 -16.56 -1.80
N SER A 151 5.15 -16.78 -3.05
CA SER A 151 5.72 -16.15 -4.24
C SER A 151 5.19 -14.72 -4.49
N GLY A 152 4.19 -14.25 -3.74
CA GLY A 152 3.57 -12.94 -3.96
C GLY A 152 4.22 -11.78 -3.20
N ILE A 153 4.94 -12.04 -2.10
CA ILE A 153 5.64 -11.00 -1.34
C ILE A 153 6.53 -10.19 -2.28
N THR A 154 6.36 -8.87 -2.23
CA THR A 154 7.19 -7.94 -2.98
C THR A 154 8.30 -7.49 -2.04
N TRP A 155 9.53 -7.91 -2.31
CA TRP A 155 10.67 -7.45 -1.51
C TRP A 155 10.90 -5.95 -1.69
N PRO A 156 11.43 -5.23 -0.67
CA PRO A 156 11.70 -3.80 -0.73
C PRO A 156 12.39 -3.35 -2.02
N ARG A 157 13.46 -4.05 -2.42
CA ARG A 157 14.20 -3.79 -3.67
C ARG A 157 13.32 -3.71 -4.92
N ASN A 158 12.25 -4.52 -5.00
CA ASN A 158 11.37 -4.54 -6.15
C ASN A 158 10.45 -3.32 -6.15
N LEU A 159 9.91 -2.95 -4.98
CA LEU A 159 9.08 -1.77 -4.83
C LEU A 159 9.89 -0.49 -5.08
N VAL A 160 11.11 -0.40 -4.55
CA VAL A 160 12.07 0.69 -4.84
C VAL A 160 12.28 0.79 -6.35
N LYS A 161 12.64 -0.32 -7.00
CA LYS A 161 12.85 -0.33 -8.44
C LYS A 161 11.64 0.14 -9.24
N TRP A 162 10.42 -0.29 -8.89
CA TRP A 162 9.21 0.16 -9.58
C TRP A 162 8.97 1.67 -9.41
N LEU A 163 9.24 2.21 -8.22
CA LEU A 163 9.11 3.63 -7.92
C LEU A 163 10.16 4.45 -8.70
N GLU A 164 11.42 4.01 -8.74
CA GLU A 164 12.50 4.64 -9.50
C GLU A 164 12.25 4.57 -11.02
N ASP A 165 11.81 3.41 -11.53
CA ASP A 165 11.46 3.24 -12.95
C ASP A 165 10.26 4.11 -13.37
N THR A 166 9.49 4.64 -12.39
CA THR A 166 8.41 5.61 -12.59
C THR A 166 8.79 7.05 -12.24
N GLY A 167 10.08 7.31 -12.04
CA GLY A 167 10.65 8.65 -11.86
C GLY A 167 10.52 9.21 -10.44
N HIS A 168 10.21 8.39 -9.44
CA HIS A 168 10.20 8.85 -8.06
C HIS A 168 11.62 8.92 -7.49
N GLN A 169 11.86 9.91 -6.64
CA GLN A 169 12.94 9.89 -5.66
C GLN A 169 12.52 8.99 -4.50
N VAL A 170 13.35 8.00 -4.17
CA VAL A 170 13.01 6.96 -3.20
C VAL A 170 14.05 6.91 -2.09
N VAL A 171 13.59 6.73 -0.86
CA VAL A 171 14.45 6.38 0.28
C VAL A 171 13.89 5.11 0.92
N ASP A 172 14.72 4.07 0.97
CA ASP A 172 14.42 2.81 1.63
C ASP A 172 14.94 2.83 3.07
N LYS A 173 14.03 2.65 4.02
CA LYS A 173 14.28 2.55 5.47
C LYS A 173 13.74 1.22 6.02
N THR A 174 13.64 0.19 5.18
CA THR A 174 13.32 -1.19 5.61
C THR A 174 14.58 -1.89 6.17
N PRO A 175 14.46 -3.06 6.83
CA PRO A 175 15.58 -3.69 7.51
C PRO A 175 16.70 -4.05 6.53
N PRO A 176 17.97 -3.98 6.97
CA PRO A 176 18.41 -3.79 8.37
C PRO A 176 18.42 -2.33 8.86
N SER A 177 17.94 -1.36 8.08
CA SER A 177 18.27 0.06 8.26
C SER A 177 17.52 0.81 9.35
N SER A 178 16.28 0.42 9.71
CA SER A 178 15.45 1.19 10.66
C SER A 178 14.24 0.39 11.15
N THR A 179 14.03 0.35 12.48
CA THR A 179 12.82 -0.18 13.14
C THR A 179 12.45 0.68 14.36
N GLY A 180 11.37 0.36 15.06
CA GLY A 180 11.03 1.03 16.32
C GLY A 180 10.32 2.38 16.17
N LEU A 181 10.23 3.11 17.28
CA LEU A 181 9.42 4.32 17.41
C LEU A 181 10.00 5.51 16.63
N ASP A 182 11.32 5.64 16.58
CA ASP A 182 11.99 6.68 15.80
C ASP A 182 11.78 6.49 14.30
N SER A 183 11.92 5.24 13.81
CA SER A 183 11.61 4.90 12.42
C SER A 183 10.17 5.27 12.05
N LEU A 184 9.23 5.01 12.96
CA LEU A 184 7.82 5.36 12.78
C LEU A 184 7.58 6.88 12.80
N LEU A 185 8.32 7.62 13.64
CA LEU A 185 8.32 9.08 13.66
C LEU A 185 8.89 9.66 12.35
N GLU A 186 9.96 9.07 11.79
CA GLU A 186 10.46 9.46 10.49
C GLU A 186 9.45 9.22 9.37
N ALA A 187 8.77 8.07 9.37
CA ALA A 187 7.71 7.74 8.43
C ALA A 187 6.55 8.77 8.52
N GLN A 188 6.15 9.13 9.74
CA GLN A 188 5.16 10.17 10.00
C GLN A 188 5.59 11.54 9.44
N ARG A 189 6.83 11.95 9.70
CA ARG A 189 7.39 13.22 9.18
C ARG A 189 7.44 13.22 7.65
N ALA A 190 7.80 12.09 7.04
CA ALA A 190 7.80 11.94 5.59
C ALA A 190 6.38 12.11 5.01
N TYR A 191 5.38 11.47 5.61
CA TYR A 191 3.99 11.62 5.20
C TYR A 191 3.49 13.07 5.34
N ALA A 192 3.76 13.71 6.48
CA ALA A 192 3.41 15.12 6.71
C ALA A 192 4.14 16.05 5.72
N GLY A 193 5.34 15.68 5.27
CA GLY A 193 6.11 16.38 4.23
C GLY A 193 5.68 16.10 2.79
N GLY A 194 4.55 15.41 2.58
CA GLY A 194 3.97 15.15 1.26
C GLY A 194 4.52 13.92 0.53
N TYR A 195 5.37 13.11 1.17
CA TYR A 195 5.81 11.85 0.58
C TYR A 195 4.69 10.81 0.61
N THR A 196 4.67 9.94 -0.39
CA THR A 196 3.94 8.67 -0.30
C THR A 196 4.77 7.71 0.55
N VAL A 197 4.17 7.16 1.61
CA VAL A 197 4.87 6.30 2.58
C VAL A 197 4.29 4.89 2.55
N PHE A 198 5.16 3.92 2.28
CA PHE A 198 4.86 2.49 2.22
C PHE A 198 5.44 1.83 3.46
N LEU A 199 4.60 1.31 4.35
CA LEU A 199 5.01 0.60 5.56
C LEU A 199 5.21 -0.87 5.26
N LEU A 200 6.36 -1.42 5.68
CA LEU A 200 6.60 -2.85 5.66
C LEU A 200 6.20 -3.43 7.02
N VAL A 201 5.27 -4.38 7.01
CA VAL A 201 4.66 -4.90 8.24
C VAL A 201 4.42 -6.41 8.18
N HIS A 202 4.15 -7.01 9.32
CA HIS A 202 3.50 -8.32 9.40
C HIS A 202 1.97 -8.16 9.33
N SER A 203 1.30 -8.95 8.49
CA SER A 203 -0.15 -8.88 8.28
C SER A 203 -0.98 -9.17 9.54
N ASP A 204 -0.42 -9.88 10.52
CA ASP A 204 -1.06 -10.10 11.84
C ASP A 204 -1.41 -8.80 12.56
N LEU A 205 -0.71 -7.70 12.27
CA LEU A 205 -1.08 -6.37 12.80
C LEU A 205 -2.53 -6.03 12.49
N PHE A 206 -3.06 -6.50 11.36
CA PHE A 206 -4.36 -6.12 10.85
C PHE A 206 -5.45 -7.17 11.09
N LYS A 207 -5.18 -8.23 11.88
CA LYS A 207 -6.17 -9.24 12.23
C LYS A 207 -7.11 -8.75 13.33
N ALA A 208 -8.42 -8.89 13.10
CA ALA A 208 -9.48 -8.32 13.93
C ALA A 208 -9.54 -8.84 15.40
N SER A 209 -8.91 -9.97 15.72
CA SER A 209 -9.09 -10.64 17.01
C SER A 209 -8.24 -10.08 18.15
N GLY A 210 -7.29 -9.18 17.91
CA GLY A 210 -6.57 -8.44 18.97
C GLY A 210 -5.91 -9.32 20.05
N LYS A 211 -5.71 -10.61 19.78
CA LYS A 211 -5.04 -11.61 20.62
C LYS A 211 -3.75 -12.12 19.98
N SER A 212 -3.51 -11.81 18.71
CA SER A 212 -2.26 -12.17 18.06
C SER A 212 -1.17 -11.20 18.50
N ASN A 213 -0.26 -11.69 19.34
CA ASN A 213 1.12 -11.22 19.25
C ASN A 213 1.55 -11.46 17.80
N PRO A 214 1.98 -10.42 17.05
CA PRO A 214 2.51 -10.63 15.72
C PRO A 214 3.61 -11.69 15.83
N SER A 215 3.49 -12.75 15.04
CA SER A 215 4.47 -13.82 15.11
C SER A 215 5.87 -13.26 14.80
N LEU A 216 6.93 -13.83 15.39
CA LEU A 216 8.34 -13.42 15.17
C LEU A 216 8.83 -13.64 13.72
N PHE A 217 7.95 -14.06 12.81
CA PHE A 217 8.22 -14.34 11.41
C PHE A 217 8.45 -13.07 10.59
N PRO A 218 9.19 -13.16 9.47
CA PRO A 218 9.57 -12.03 8.63
C PRO A 218 8.36 -11.21 8.13
N PRO A 219 8.57 -9.92 7.76
CA PRO A 219 7.49 -9.11 7.21
C PRO A 219 6.91 -9.77 5.95
N ASN A 220 5.59 -9.72 5.82
CA ASN A 220 4.88 -10.34 4.71
C ASN A 220 3.88 -9.42 4.03
N HIS A 221 3.86 -8.13 4.39
CA HIS A 221 2.81 -7.24 3.93
C HIS A 221 3.22 -5.77 3.77
N TRP A 222 2.64 -5.12 2.76
CA TRP A 222 2.78 -3.70 2.47
C TRP A 222 1.49 -2.93 2.75
N ALA A 223 1.60 -1.84 3.50
CA ALA A 223 0.50 -0.91 3.71
C ALA A 223 0.91 0.49 3.25
N VAL A 224 -0.01 1.29 2.71
CA VAL A 224 0.28 2.68 2.34
C VAL A 224 -0.34 3.61 3.36
N LEU A 225 0.46 4.47 3.98
CA LEU A 225 -0.02 5.42 4.97
C LEU A 225 -0.99 6.43 4.34
N ASN A 226 -2.15 6.62 4.95
CA ASN A 226 -3.24 7.43 4.42
C ASN A 226 -3.80 8.44 5.45
N SER A 227 -3.20 8.53 6.63
CA SER A 227 -3.39 9.64 7.56
C SER A 227 -2.10 9.90 8.33
N THR A 228 -2.08 11.01 9.08
CA THR A 228 -1.12 11.17 10.16
C THR A 228 -1.25 10.04 11.17
N ILE A 229 -0.12 9.53 11.66
CA ILE A 229 -0.05 8.61 12.79
C ILE A 229 -0.32 9.39 14.08
N LYS A 230 -1.24 8.89 14.90
CA LYS A 230 -1.61 9.44 16.21
C LYS A 230 -1.44 8.39 17.30
N ILE A 231 -1.17 8.82 18.52
CA ILE A 231 -1.13 7.97 19.72
C ILE A 231 -2.18 8.44 20.71
N LYS A 232 -2.94 7.49 21.26
CA LYS A 232 -3.75 7.69 22.46
C LYS A 232 -2.96 7.17 23.66
N LYS A 233 -2.41 8.08 24.47
CA LYS A 233 -1.72 7.70 25.71
C LYS A 233 -2.72 7.14 26.73
N TYR A 234 -2.39 6.05 27.39
CA TYR A 234 -3.14 5.49 28.51
C TYR A 234 -2.69 6.19 29.79
N ASP A 235 -3.65 6.73 30.54
CA ASP A 235 -3.39 7.28 31.86
C ASP A 235 -3.67 6.20 32.92
N PRO A 236 -2.64 5.72 33.64
CA PRO A 236 -2.79 4.66 34.63
C PRO A 236 -3.60 5.09 35.86
N VAL A 237 -3.64 6.40 36.17
CA VAL A 237 -4.37 6.93 37.33
C VAL A 237 -5.87 6.94 37.03
N SER A 238 -6.26 7.56 35.91
CA SER A 238 -7.68 7.62 35.53
C SER A 238 -8.20 6.35 34.85
N LYS A 239 -7.30 5.42 34.49
CA LYS A 239 -7.58 4.20 33.71
C LYS A 239 -8.26 4.50 32.37
N LYS A 240 -8.00 5.66 31.78
CA LYS A 240 -8.60 6.13 30.53
C LYS A 240 -7.52 6.50 29.51
N HIS A 241 -7.88 6.43 28.23
CA HIS A 241 -7.04 6.99 27.17
C HIS A 241 -7.26 8.49 27.03
N LYS A 242 -6.17 9.25 26.93
CA LYS A 242 -6.18 10.67 26.56
C LYS A 242 -6.63 10.84 25.11
N ALA A 243 -6.93 12.09 24.73
CA ALA A 243 -7.22 12.44 23.35
C ALA A 243 -6.05 12.04 22.42
N PRO A 244 -6.33 11.59 21.17
CA PRO A 244 -5.27 11.29 20.20
C PRO A 244 -4.37 12.50 19.96
N ALA A 245 -3.06 12.31 20.09
CA ALA A 245 -2.06 13.29 19.71
C ALA A 245 -1.28 12.79 18.49
N VAL A 246 -0.95 13.69 17.57
CA VAL A 246 -0.11 13.37 16.40
C VAL A 246 1.28 12.93 16.90
N LEU A 247 1.81 11.84 16.31
CA LEU A 247 3.15 11.35 16.64
C LEU A 247 4.18 12.45 16.32
N SER A 248 4.96 12.83 17.34
CA SER A 248 5.92 13.93 17.31
C SER A 248 7.11 13.60 18.21
N SER A 249 8.22 14.32 18.07
CA SER A 249 9.41 14.10 18.92
C SER A 249 9.13 14.25 20.40
N VAL A 250 8.32 15.25 20.78
CA VAL A 250 7.93 15.46 22.18
C VAL A 250 7.16 14.23 22.67
N LEU A 251 6.15 13.79 21.90
CA LEU A 251 5.37 12.63 22.27
C LEU A 251 6.18 11.32 22.31
N VAL A 252 7.14 11.15 21.40
CA VAL A 252 8.05 10.00 21.42
C VAL A 252 8.90 10.03 22.68
N ARG A 253 9.55 11.15 22.99
CA ARG A 253 10.34 11.29 24.23
C ARG A 253 9.49 11.01 25.47
N ASP A 254 8.29 11.58 25.56
CA ASP A 254 7.37 11.34 26.67
C ASP A 254 6.94 9.86 26.79
N ILE A 255 6.91 9.11 25.68
CA ILE A 255 6.60 7.67 25.67
C ILE A 255 7.83 6.88 26.12
N LEU A 256 9.02 7.25 25.65
CA LEU A 256 10.27 6.59 26.02
C LEU A 256 10.63 6.80 27.50
N GLU A 257 10.40 8.01 28.03
CA GLU A 257 10.54 8.31 29.46
C GLU A 257 9.60 7.45 30.32
N GLU A 258 8.36 7.21 29.87
CA GLU A 258 7.41 6.31 30.53
C GLU A 258 7.86 4.84 30.52
N TRP A 259 8.77 4.45 29.61
CA TRP A 259 9.20 3.06 29.50
C TRP A 259 10.32 2.69 30.47
N GLY A 260 11.00 3.67 31.08
CA GLY A 260 12.15 3.42 31.94
C GLY A 260 13.33 2.84 31.15
N ASP A 261 14.51 3.45 31.29
CA ASP A 261 15.77 3.04 30.67
C ASP A 261 15.65 2.47 29.23
N TYR A 262 15.11 3.28 28.33
CA TYR A 262 15.09 2.98 26.89
C TYR A 262 16.50 2.68 26.34
N GLU A 263 17.52 3.34 26.89
CA GLU A 263 18.94 3.14 26.57
C GLU A 263 19.45 1.77 27.07
N GLU A 264 19.14 1.35 28.31
CA GLU A 264 19.51 0.02 28.84
C GLU A 264 18.81 -1.11 28.06
N ALA A 265 17.55 -0.89 27.69
CA ALA A 265 16.80 -1.83 26.84
C ALA A 265 17.29 -1.85 25.36
N LEU A 266 17.99 -0.80 24.91
CA LEU A 266 18.69 -0.71 23.62
C LEU A 266 20.09 -1.33 23.65
N GLU A 267 20.79 -1.27 24.79
CA GLU A 267 22.07 -1.95 25.01
C GLU A 267 21.87 -3.47 25.09
N GLU A 268 20.90 -3.96 25.87
CA GLU A 268 20.50 -5.39 25.85
C GLU A 268 20.05 -5.85 24.45
N PHE A 269 19.51 -4.95 23.61
CA PHE A 269 19.08 -5.25 22.24
C PHE A 269 20.24 -5.55 21.28
N ASN A 270 21.42 -4.96 21.49
CA ASN A 270 22.59 -5.19 20.63
C ASN A 270 23.42 -6.41 21.05
N ASP A 271 23.26 -6.89 22.29
CA ASP A 271 24.01 -8.02 22.86
C ASP A 271 23.31 -9.39 22.72
N ILE A 272 22.05 -9.42 22.27
CA ILE A 272 21.29 -10.66 22.10
C ILE A 272 21.35 -11.11 20.63
N ASP A 273 22.12 -12.16 20.36
CA ASP A 273 22.11 -12.92 19.11
C ASP A 273 20.70 -13.45 18.80
N GLY A 274 19.91 -12.67 18.05
CA GLY A 274 18.74 -13.16 17.32
C GLY A 274 17.41 -13.29 18.06
N GLU A 275 17.31 -13.04 19.37
CA GLU A 275 16.03 -12.98 20.09
C GLU A 275 15.54 -11.54 20.28
N ARG A 276 14.33 -11.22 19.77
CA ARG A 276 13.83 -9.83 19.68
C ARG A 276 13.25 -9.30 20.98
N PHE A 277 13.73 -8.11 21.36
CA PHE A 277 13.17 -7.09 22.25
C PHE A 277 11.73 -7.33 22.78
N GLU A 278 11.63 -7.60 24.08
CA GLU A 278 10.41 -7.37 24.85
C GLU A 278 10.51 -6.02 25.58
N PRO A 279 9.71 -4.99 25.26
CA PRO A 279 9.78 -3.73 25.98
C PRO A 279 9.44 -3.95 27.47
N PRO A 280 10.25 -3.43 28.41
CA PRO A 280 10.12 -3.71 29.84
C PRO A 280 8.82 -3.17 30.46
N VAL A 281 8.12 -2.24 29.78
CA VAL A 281 6.88 -1.64 30.30
C VAL A 281 5.65 -2.01 29.46
N LYS A 282 4.66 -2.60 30.14
CA LYS A 282 3.31 -2.90 29.65
C LYS A 282 2.45 -1.62 29.58
N ILE A 283 2.87 -0.62 28.80
CA ILE A 283 2.02 0.55 28.56
C ILE A 283 0.92 0.23 27.54
N ASN A 284 -0.32 0.62 27.86
CA ASN A 284 -1.50 0.40 27.02
C ASN A 284 -1.73 1.53 26.01
N ASN A 285 -0.68 2.27 25.61
CA ASN A 285 -0.80 3.35 24.62
C ASN A 285 -1.23 2.75 23.28
N GLN A 286 -2.23 3.35 22.65
CA GLN A 286 -2.79 2.86 21.38
C GLN A 286 -2.28 3.69 20.21
N ILE A 287 -1.93 3.03 19.12
CA ILE A 287 -1.64 3.69 17.85
C ILE A 287 -2.89 3.79 16.97
N LEU A 288 -3.06 4.94 16.33
CA LEU A 288 -4.13 5.24 15.40
C LEU A 288 -3.53 5.73 14.10
N LEU A 289 -3.89 5.07 13.00
CA LEU A 289 -3.54 5.47 11.64
C LEU A 289 -4.54 4.88 10.65
N ASP A 290 -4.76 5.59 9.55
CA ASP A 290 -5.37 5.06 8.35
C ASP A 290 -4.28 4.56 7.41
N VAL A 291 -4.46 3.34 6.92
CA VAL A 291 -3.65 2.79 5.84
C VAL A 291 -4.53 2.17 4.77
N PHE A 292 -4.05 2.18 3.54
CA PHE A 292 -4.53 1.28 2.52
C PHE A 292 -3.94 -0.13 2.76
N THR A 293 -4.82 -1.12 2.92
CA THR A 293 -4.49 -2.55 3.11
C THR A 293 -5.65 -3.46 2.62
N TRP A 294 -5.38 -4.75 2.41
CA TRP A 294 -6.23 -5.81 1.82
C TRP A 294 -7.78 -5.64 1.73
N GLY A 295 -8.30 -5.76 0.50
CA GLY A 295 -9.05 -6.96 0.02
C GLY A 295 -10.50 -7.24 0.49
N LYS A 296 -10.85 -7.08 1.77
CA LYS A 296 -12.24 -7.25 2.25
C LYS A 296 -12.81 -5.88 2.62
N ARG A 297 -14.04 -5.62 2.16
CA ARG A 297 -14.81 -4.41 2.47
C ARG A 297 -14.77 -4.14 3.99
N HIS A 298 -14.40 -2.92 4.37
CA HIS A 298 -14.68 -2.32 5.68
C HIS A 298 -13.96 -2.88 6.91
N MET A 299 -12.63 -2.82 6.96
CA MET A 299 -11.98 -2.56 8.25
C MET A 299 -11.04 -1.37 8.10
N PRO A 300 -11.45 -0.15 8.52
CA PRO A 300 -10.48 0.88 8.78
C PRO A 300 -9.50 0.32 9.80
N VAL A 301 -8.23 0.33 9.46
CA VAL A 301 -7.30 -0.53 10.18
C VAL A 301 -7.15 -0.01 11.60
N PHE A 302 -6.93 1.29 11.82
CA PHE A 302 -6.85 1.89 13.16
C PHE A 302 -7.34 3.35 13.22
N ASN A 303 -8.47 3.68 12.60
CA ASN A 303 -9.03 5.04 12.73
C ASN A 303 -10.09 5.16 13.83
N GLU A 304 -10.45 6.41 14.16
CA GLU A 304 -11.40 6.71 15.23
C GLU A 304 -12.78 6.10 15.01
N LEU A 305 -13.14 5.82 13.75
CA LEU A 305 -14.42 5.29 13.30
C LEU A 305 -14.42 3.77 13.13
N SER A 306 -13.30 3.08 13.41
CA SER A 306 -13.22 1.63 13.29
C SER A 306 -13.74 0.90 14.52
N THR A 307 -14.46 -0.21 14.27
CA THR A 307 -14.81 -1.21 15.30
C THR A 307 -13.67 -2.19 15.58
N SER A 308 -12.54 -2.10 14.87
CA SER A 308 -11.33 -2.89 15.16
C SER A 308 -10.68 -2.45 16.48
N ARG A 309 -10.09 -3.41 17.21
CA ARG A 309 -9.32 -3.10 18.42
C ARG A 309 -8.07 -2.30 18.01
N LYS A 310 -7.92 -1.09 18.54
CA LYS A 310 -6.73 -0.24 18.34
C LYS A 310 -5.53 -0.90 19.02
N PRO A 311 -4.45 -1.24 18.29
CA PRO A 311 -3.37 -2.04 18.81
C PRO A 311 -2.55 -1.17 19.75
N GLU A 312 -2.06 -1.83 20.79
CA GLU A 312 -1.05 -1.24 21.65
C GLU A 312 0.21 -0.98 20.82
N ILE A 313 0.87 0.15 21.10
CA ILE A 313 2.05 0.59 20.36
C ILE A 313 3.14 -0.50 20.34
N ARG A 314 3.35 -1.20 21.46
CA ARG A 314 4.30 -2.33 21.54
C ARG A 314 3.99 -3.46 20.55
N ASN A 315 2.71 -3.79 20.39
CA ASN A 315 2.30 -4.87 19.49
C ASN A 315 2.42 -4.40 18.04
N PHE A 316 2.13 -3.13 17.76
CA PHE A 316 2.39 -2.56 16.45
C PHE A 316 3.88 -2.61 16.09
N LEU A 317 4.75 -2.16 17.00
CA LEU A 317 6.20 -2.12 16.76
C LEU A 317 6.81 -3.50 16.55
N ARG A 318 6.33 -4.55 17.23
CA ARG A 318 6.75 -5.95 16.99
C ARG A 318 6.50 -6.44 15.57
N GLY A 319 5.45 -5.92 14.92
CA GLY A 319 5.10 -6.26 13.53
C GLY A 319 5.50 -5.19 12.52
N TYR A 320 6.24 -4.15 12.92
CA TYR A 320 6.66 -3.05 12.06
C TYR A 320 8.13 -3.19 11.67
N TYR A 321 8.39 -3.10 10.37
CA TYR A 321 9.70 -3.36 9.78
C TYR A 321 10.16 -2.15 8.96
N GLY A 322 9.91 -0.94 9.43
CA GLY A 322 10.33 0.26 8.70
C GLY A 322 9.45 0.59 7.50
N TYR A 323 9.98 1.43 6.62
CA TYR A 323 9.18 2.06 5.55
C TYR A 323 10.01 2.38 4.31
N ILE A 324 9.33 2.59 3.19
CA ILE A 324 9.85 3.27 2.01
C ILE A 324 9.10 4.59 1.89
N LYS A 325 9.81 5.70 1.63
CA LYS A 325 9.18 6.95 1.21
C LYS A 325 9.54 7.26 -0.22
N ALA A 326 8.56 7.77 -0.97
CA ALA A 326 8.75 8.16 -2.35
C ALA A 326 8.02 9.48 -2.64
N ARG A 327 8.66 10.32 -3.45
CA ARG A 327 8.08 11.56 -3.97
C ARG A 327 8.55 11.75 -5.41
N ARG A 328 7.68 12.30 -6.23
CA ARG A 328 8.02 12.72 -7.58
C ARG A 328 8.30 14.22 -7.58
#